data_AF-X0R288-F1
#
_entry.id   AF-X0R288-F1
#
_cell.length_a   1.000
_cell.length_b   1.000
_cell.length_c   1.000
_cell.angle_alpha   90.00
_cell.angle_beta   90.00
_cell.angle_gamma   90.00
#
_symmetry.space_group_name_H-M   'P 1'
#
loop_
_entity.id
_entity.type
_entity.pdbx_description
1 polymer ?
#
loop_
_entity_poly.entity_id
_entity_poly.type
_entity_poly.pdbx_seq_one_letter_code
_entity_poly.pdbx_strand_id
1 'polypeptide(L)'
;MSAFQTLINEVSQKIHALETAQALYSRQLSPDFNIFDYINTDELGLSRILAFLLDPQGNHAQQETFLKLFIEHCLPDMYEVSERQIFLNNIEKTEVFLEEVTGKNNSLRRMDIYLRCMVGNDSYGICIENKPYAADQFEQLKDYAEELEKRRHKAWHLVYLNEANEGPSEYSIDTSKLEALKSKRQYSHLRFSDLIPWLKACQIECQNHSVNEFLTQLIKFIQKQFMGIKDMNEDNAVLEIMKQSESNLDASLKIYRNVQKMRIELIQKLKNRFDIKVSGQGVYVRF
;
A
#
# COMPACT_ATOMS: atom_id res chain seq x y z
N MET A 1 25.11 3.64 -36.08
CA MET A 1 25.07 3.95 -34.64
C MET A 1 25.17 2.65 -33.87
N SER A 2 25.81 2.62 -32.69
CA SER A 2 25.79 1.42 -31.86
C SER A 2 24.35 1.16 -31.39
N ALA A 3 23.99 -0.11 -31.17
CA ALA A 3 22.69 -0.49 -30.61
C ALA A 3 22.32 0.30 -29.35
N PHE A 4 23.33 0.58 -28.52
CA PHE A 4 23.22 1.42 -27.34
C PHE A 4 22.78 2.86 -27.64
N GLN A 5 23.42 3.51 -28.62
CA GLN A 5 23.08 4.88 -29.01
C GLN A 5 21.68 4.95 -29.64
N THR A 6 21.33 3.94 -30.45
CA THR A 6 19.99 3.84 -31.04
C THR A 6 18.92 3.72 -29.96
N LEU A 7 19.07 2.79 -29.01
CA LEU A 7 18.15 2.61 -27.89
C LEU A 7 17.97 3.90 -27.08
N ILE A 8 19.08 4.57 -26.71
CA ILE A 8 19.01 5.84 -25.95
C ILE A 8 18.27 6.92 -26.73
N ASN A 9 18.53 7.02 -28.04
CA ASN A 9 17.87 8.03 -28.87
C ASN A 9 16.37 7.74 -29.02
N GLU A 10 15.98 6.48 -29.23
CA GLU A 10 14.56 6.07 -29.34
C GLU A 10 13.80 6.35 -28.03
N VAL A 11 14.39 5.95 -26.89
CA VAL A 11 13.82 6.23 -25.57
C VAL A 11 13.71 7.74 -25.33
N SER A 12 14.77 8.51 -25.61
CA SER A 12 14.79 9.96 -25.42
C SER A 12 13.74 10.68 -26.29
N GLN A 13 13.61 10.30 -27.56
CA GLN A 13 12.60 10.85 -28.45
C GLN A 13 11.18 10.54 -27.97
N LYS A 14 10.94 9.32 -27.48
CA LYS A 14 9.63 8.92 -26.98
C LYS A 14 9.25 9.66 -25.70
N ILE A 15 10.19 9.79 -24.76
CA ILE A 15 9.99 10.57 -23.53
C ILE A 15 9.70 12.03 -23.88
N HIS A 16 10.51 12.66 -24.73
CA HIS A 16 10.26 14.04 -25.15
C HIS A 16 8.89 14.22 -25.82
N ALA A 17 8.45 13.25 -26.62
CA ALA A 17 7.12 13.28 -27.23
C ALA A 17 5.99 13.16 -26.18
N LEU A 18 6.17 12.32 -25.15
CA LEU A 18 5.23 12.20 -24.04
C LEU A 18 5.20 13.48 -23.20
N GLU A 19 6.36 14.03 -22.83
CA GLU A 19 6.47 15.31 -22.11
C GLU A 19 5.81 16.45 -22.91
N THR A 20 6.01 16.50 -24.23
CA THR A 20 5.37 17.51 -25.09
C THR A 20 3.86 17.33 -25.10
N ALA A 21 3.36 16.10 -25.23
CA ALA A 21 1.93 15.81 -25.19
C ALA A 21 1.32 16.17 -23.82
N GLN A 22 1.99 15.81 -22.73
CA GLN A 22 1.58 16.20 -21.38
C GLN A 22 1.54 17.70 -21.21
N ALA A 23 2.55 18.43 -21.69
CA ALA A 23 2.56 19.89 -21.65
C ALA A 23 1.38 20.49 -22.42
N LEU A 24 1.08 19.97 -23.61
CA LEU A 24 -0.06 20.40 -24.43
C LEU A 24 -1.41 20.17 -23.75
N TYR A 25 -1.59 19.01 -23.12
CA TYR A 25 -2.84 18.63 -22.45
C TYR A 25 -2.84 18.91 -20.94
N SER A 26 -1.81 19.56 -20.41
CA SER A 26 -1.57 19.76 -18.97
C SER A 26 -2.76 20.42 -18.27
N ARG A 27 -3.36 21.42 -18.91
CA ARG A 27 -4.54 22.14 -18.39
C ARG A 27 -5.77 21.24 -18.24
N GLN A 28 -5.90 20.23 -19.10
CA GLN A 28 -7.06 19.32 -19.09
C GLN A 28 -6.80 18.09 -18.21
N LEU A 29 -5.58 17.55 -18.24
CA LEU A 29 -5.26 16.28 -17.58
C LEU A 29 -4.70 16.47 -16.17
N SER A 30 -4.08 17.61 -15.88
CA SER A 30 -3.37 17.88 -14.62
C SER A 30 -2.55 16.68 -14.13
N PRO A 31 -1.58 16.19 -14.93
CA PRO A 31 -0.94 14.89 -14.71
C PRO A 31 -0.24 14.76 -13.35
N ASP A 32 0.29 15.88 -12.83
CA ASP A 32 0.98 15.93 -11.53
C ASP A 32 0.04 16.17 -10.34
N PHE A 33 -1.25 16.45 -10.58
CA PHE A 33 -2.19 16.71 -9.51
C PHE A 33 -2.65 15.38 -8.88
N ASN A 34 -2.49 15.30 -7.56
CA ASN A 34 -3.16 14.30 -6.75
C ASN A 34 -3.70 14.94 -5.47
N ILE A 35 -4.97 14.70 -5.14
CA ILE A 35 -5.59 15.24 -3.92
C ILE A 35 -4.87 14.76 -2.64
N PHE A 36 -4.22 13.59 -2.69
CA PHE A 36 -3.48 13.02 -1.58
C PHE A 36 -2.20 13.79 -1.22
N ASP A 37 -1.72 14.67 -2.10
CA ASP A 37 -0.62 15.59 -1.77
C ASP A 37 -1.07 16.70 -0.80
N TYR A 38 -2.39 16.86 -0.57
CA TYR A 38 -2.99 17.90 0.27
C TYR A 38 -3.80 17.39 1.47
N ILE A 39 -4.03 16.08 1.57
CA ILE A 39 -4.70 15.47 2.74
C ILE A 39 -3.67 14.78 3.63
N ASN A 40 -4.03 14.59 4.90
CA ASN A 40 -3.16 13.88 5.82
C ASN A 40 -3.09 12.39 5.42
N THR A 41 -1.89 11.95 5.04
CA THR A 41 -1.59 10.57 4.65
C THR A 41 -0.67 9.88 5.66
N ASP A 42 -0.57 10.41 6.88
CA ASP A 42 0.01 9.69 8.00
C ASP A 42 -0.77 8.40 8.34
N GLU A 43 -0.29 7.64 9.33
CA GLU A 43 -0.90 6.39 9.78
C GLU A 43 -2.40 6.54 10.06
N LEU A 44 -2.79 7.55 10.84
CA LEU A 44 -4.19 7.79 11.18
C LEU A 44 -5.02 8.29 9.99
N GLY A 45 -4.44 9.13 9.13
CA GLY A 45 -5.06 9.64 7.92
C GLY A 45 -5.42 8.53 6.94
N LEU A 46 -4.48 7.61 6.70
CA LEU A 46 -4.73 6.43 5.88
C LEU A 46 -5.71 5.47 6.55
N SER A 47 -5.64 5.29 7.87
CA SER A 47 -6.64 4.49 8.60
C SER A 47 -8.06 5.05 8.44
N ARG A 48 -8.22 6.38 8.51
CA ARG A 48 -9.52 7.05 8.25
C ARG A 48 -10.03 6.83 6.84
N ILE A 49 -9.15 6.90 5.84
CA ILE A 49 -9.51 6.69 4.44
C ILE A 49 -9.95 5.24 4.21
N LEU A 50 -9.20 4.28 4.74
CA LEU A 50 -9.56 2.86 4.64
C LEU A 50 -10.85 2.57 5.40
N ALA A 51 -11.00 3.05 6.64
CA ALA A 51 -12.23 2.89 7.41
C ALA A 51 -13.45 3.48 6.69
N PHE A 52 -13.30 4.65 6.06
CA PHE A 52 -14.35 5.23 5.22
C PHE A 52 -14.76 4.29 4.09
N LEU A 53 -13.82 3.67 3.37
CA LEU A 53 -14.13 2.76 2.26
C LEU A 53 -14.69 1.40 2.73
N LEU A 54 -14.32 0.97 3.93
CA LEU A 54 -14.71 -0.32 4.51
C LEU A 54 -16.05 -0.28 5.23
N ASP A 55 -16.66 0.89 5.44
CA ASP A 55 -17.90 1.06 6.18
C ASP A 55 -19.14 0.84 5.30
N PRO A 56 -19.91 -0.25 5.47
CA PRO A 56 -21.13 -0.47 4.68
C PRO A 56 -22.18 0.65 4.85
N GLN A 57 -22.12 1.38 5.96
CA GLN A 57 -23.01 2.48 6.31
C GLN A 57 -22.36 3.85 6.05
N GLY A 58 -21.17 3.85 5.43
CA GLY A 58 -20.37 5.03 5.17
C GLY A 58 -20.97 5.97 4.13
N ASN A 59 -20.53 7.23 4.18
CA ASN A 59 -21.03 8.30 3.29
C ASN A 59 -20.62 8.14 1.81
N HIS A 60 -19.83 7.14 1.44
CA HIS A 60 -19.65 6.76 0.03
C HIS A 60 -20.92 6.13 -0.57
N ALA A 61 -21.86 5.70 0.26
CA ALA A 61 -23.17 5.16 -0.14
C ALA A 61 -23.10 3.99 -1.15
N GLN A 62 -22.01 3.21 -1.11
CA GLN A 62 -21.85 2.00 -1.92
C GLN A 62 -22.26 0.72 -1.18
N GLN A 63 -22.93 0.89 -0.03
CA GLN A 63 -23.36 -0.20 0.84
C GLN A 63 -22.18 -1.12 1.17
N GLU A 64 -22.41 -2.41 1.34
CA GLU A 64 -21.39 -3.38 1.70
C GLU A 64 -20.45 -3.80 0.56
N THR A 65 -20.66 -3.29 -0.67
CA THR A 65 -19.92 -3.70 -1.87
C THR A 65 -18.40 -3.55 -1.71
N PHE A 66 -17.93 -2.41 -1.20
CA PHE A 66 -16.49 -2.18 -1.04
C PHE A 66 -15.87 -3.11 0.01
N LEU A 67 -16.57 -3.36 1.11
CA LEU A 67 -16.12 -4.29 2.14
C LEU A 67 -16.14 -5.75 1.64
N LYS A 68 -17.16 -6.17 0.87
CA LYS A 68 -17.20 -7.49 0.22
C LYS A 68 -15.99 -7.71 -0.68
N LEU A 69 -15.71 -6.74 -1.55
CA LEU A 69 -14.56 -6.79 -2.45
C LEU A 69 -13.23 -6.78 -1.68
N PHE A 70 -13.14 -6.07 -0.54
CA PHE A 70 -11.94 -6.10 0.29
C PHE A 70 -11.67 -7.51 0.80
N ILE A 71 -12.69 -8.20 1.32
CA ILE A 71 -12.53 -9.56 1.82
C ILE A 71 -12.14 -10.52 0.68
N GLU A 72 -12.78 -10.39 -0.48
CA GLU A 72 -12.50 -11.24 -1.65
C GLU A 72 -11.07 -11.07 -2.18
N HIS A 73 -10.61 -9.82 -2.35
CA HIS A 73 -9.33 -9.53 -2.98
C HIS A 73 -8.16 -9.52 -1.99
N CYS A 74 -8.39 -9.08 -0.76
CA CYS A 74 -7.31 -8.89 0.21
C CYS A 74 -7.29 -10.01 1.27
N LEU A 75 -8.40 -10.68 1.57
CA LEU A 75 -8.46 -11.68 2.64
C LEU A 75 -9.01 -13.03 2.14
N PRO A 76 -8.42 -13.64 1.08
CA PRO A 76 -8.95 -14.87 0.49
C PRO A 76 -8.98 -16.04 1.49
N ASP A 77 -8.06 -16.07 2.46
CA ASP A 77 -8.04 -17.08 3.52
C ASP A 77 -9.30 -17.05 4.40
N MET A 78 -10.00 -15.90 4.48
CA MET A 78 -11.29 -15.78 5.17
C MET A 78 -12.46 -16.35 4.36
N TYR A 79 -12.37 -16.35 3.03
CA TYR A 79 -13.48 -16.70 2.15
C TYR A 79 -13.78 -18.21 2.15
N GLU A 80 -12.77 -19.04 2.42
CA GLU A 80 -12.88 -20.50 2.31
C GLU A 80 -13.36 -21.21 3.60
N VAL A 81 -13.62 -20.49 4.69
CA VAL A 81 -13.98 -21.09 6.00
C VAL A 81 -15.47 -20.95 6.27
N SER A 82 -16.16 -22.09 6.43
CA SER A 82 -17.63 -22.15 6.62
C SER A 82 -18.16 -21.30 7.78
N GLU A 83 -17.40 -21.21 8.87
CA GLU A 83 -17.74 -20.40 10.06
C GLU A 83 -17.79 -18.90 9.76
N ARG A 84 -17.09 -18.44 8.70
CA ARG A 84 -17.05 -17.05 8.25
C ARG A 84 -18.13 -16.74 7.21
N GLN A 85 -18.80 -17.75 6.64
CA GLN A 85 -19.88 -17.52 5.66
C GLN A 85 -21.07 -16.77 6.26
N ILE A 86 -21.38 -17.01 7.54
CA ILE A 86 -22.45 -16.28 8.25
C ILE A 86 -22.10 -14.79 8.31
N PHE A 87 -20.84 -14.45 8.60
CA PHE A 87 -20.35 -13.08 8.55
C PHE A 87 -20.46 -12.49 7.15
N LEU A 88 -19.98 -13.19 6.12
CA LEU A 88 -20.05 -12.71 4.73
C LEU A 88 -21.49 -12.44 4.26
N ASN A 89 -22.44 -13.26 4.71
CA ASN A 89 -23.87 -13.11 4.39
C ASN A 89 -24.56 -11.98 5.18
N ASN A 90 -23.89 -11.39 6.18
CA ASN A 90 -24.42 -10.31 7.02
C ASN A 90 -23.44 -9.12 7.09
N ILE A 91 -22.56 -9.01 6.09
CA ILE A 91 -21.45 -8.07 6.08
C ILE A 91 -21.93 -6.61 6.02
N GLU A 92 -23.17 -6.37 5.56
CA GLU A 92 -23.87 -5.08 5.62
C GLU A 92 -24.13 -4.55 7.03
N LYS A 93 -24.09 -5.43 8.05
CA LYS A 93 -24.25 -5.06 9.46
C LYS A 93 -22.94 -4.68 10.14
N THR A 94 -21.84 -4.64 9.39
CA THR A 94 -20.52 -4.34 9.94
C THR A 94 -20.47 -2.89 10.41
N GLU A 95 -20.00 -2.70 11.63
CA GLU A 95 -19.63 -1.40 12.20
C GLU A 95 -18.11 -1.25 12.10
N VAL A 96 -17.65 -0.03 11.81
CA VAL A 96 -16.23 0.30 11.65
C VAL A 96 -15.80 1.28 12.74
N PHE A 97 -14.74 0.93 13.45
CA PHE A 97 -14.17 1.73 14.53
C PHE A 97 -12.73 2.11 14.19
N LEU A 98 -12.36 3.34 14.54
CA LEU A 98 -10.99 3.81 14.48
C LEU A 98 -10.44 3.93 15.90
N GLU A 99 -9.17 3.57 16.07
CA GLU A 99 -8.45 3.68 17.34
C GLU A 99 -9.18 2.99 18.53
N GLU A 100 -9.79 1.83 18.28
CA GLU A 100 -10.57 1.07 19.26
C GLU A 100 -9.67 0.55 20.39
N VAL A 101 -10.02 0.87 21.65
CA VAL A 101 -9.17 0.56 22.80
C VAL A 101 -9.21 -0.92 23.18
N THR A 102 -8.06 -1.53 23.41
CA THR A 102 -7.90 -2.92 23.89
C THR A 102 -8.14 -3.03 25.40
N GLY A 103 -9.41 -3.05 25.78
CA GLY A 103 -9.83 -3.15 27.18
C GLY A 103 -9.87 -4.59 27.72
N LYS A 104 -10.04 -5.62 26.89
CA LYS A 104 -10.17 -7.01 27.36
C LYS A 104 -8.81 -7.62 27.73
N ASN A 105 -7.73 -7.21 27.07
CA ASN A 105 -6.38 -7.64 27.40
C ASN A 105 -5.65 -6.72 28.40
N ASN A 106 -6.28 -5.63 28.85
CA ASN A 106 -5.67 -4.62 29.74
C ASN A 106 -4.42 -3.90 29.17
N SER A 107 -4.15 -4.01 27.87
CA SER A 107 -3.01 -3.32 27.25
C SER A 107 -3.29 -1.84 26.96
N LEU A 108 -4.58 -1.45 26.86
CA LEU A 108 -5.02 -0.07 26.59
C LEU A 108 -4.44 0.53 25.30
N ARG A 109 -4.02 -0.33 24.37
CA ARG A 109 -3.63 0.06 23.00
C ARG A 109 -4.85 0.39 22.17
N ARG A 110 -4.63 0.94 20.99
CA ARG A 110 -5.68 1.34 20.06
C ARG A 110 -5.49 0.58 18.75
N MET A 111 -6.42 -0.29 18.41
CA MET A 111 -6.45 -0.94 17.10
C MET A 111 -6.80 0.11 16.05
N ASP A 112 -5.95 0.27 15.02
CA ASP A 112 -6.09 1.36 14.05
C ASP A 112 -7.45 1.34 13.35
N ILE A 113 -7.85 0.18 12.84
CA ILE A 113 -9.19 -0.08 12.30
C ILE A 113 -9.71 -1.39 12.88
N TYR A 114 -10.93 -1.35 13.42
CA TYR A 114 -11.61 -2.53 13.91
C TYR A 114 -13.00 -2.64 13.28
N LEU A 115 -13.25 -3.76 12.60
CA LEU A 115 -14.54 -4.11 12.02
C LEU A 115 -15.25 -5.08 12.94
N ARG A 116 -16.50 -4.80 13.30
CA ARG A 116 -17.33 -5.70 14.11
C ARG A 116 -18.66 -5.95 13.42
N CYS A 117 -19.02 -7.22 13.27
CA CYS A 117 -20.33 -7.63 12.78
C CYS A 117 -21.04 -8.47 13.84
N MET A 118 -22.30 -8.15 14.11
CA MET A 118 -23.18 -8.89 15.04
C MET A 118 -24.26 -9.62 14.26
N VAL A 119 -24.36 -10.94 14.47
CA VAL A 119 -25.39 -11.78 13.86
C VAL A 119 -26.09 -12.58 14.96
N GLY A 120 -27.26 -12.10 15.38
CA GLY A 120 -27.92 -12.64 16.58
C GLY A 120 -27.05 -12.43 17.82
N ASN A 121 -26.66 -13.53 18.48
CA ASN A 121 -25.78 -13.49 19.66
C ASN A 121 -24.30 -13.69 19.32
N ASP A 122 -23.99 -14.02 18.07
CA ASP A 122 -22.62 -14.26 17.63
C ASP A 122 -22.00 -12.94 17.14
N SER A 123 -20.69 -12.78 17.41
CA SER A 123 -19.92 -11.62 16.98
C SER A 123 -18.71 -12.04 16.14
N TYR A 124 -18.35 -11.21 15.18
CA TYR A 124 -17.22 -11.40 14.27
C TYR A 124 -16.35 -10.16 14.28
N GLY A 125 -15.03 -10.33 14.21
CA GLY A 125 -14.08 -9.22 14.34
C GLY A 125 -12.95 -9.24 13.31
N ILE A 126 -12.63 -8.10 12.71
CA ILE A 126 -11.40 -7.94 11.91
C ILE A 126 -10.64 -6.75 12.48
N CYS A 127 -9.40 -6.96 12.90
CA CYS A 127 -8.49 -5.89 13.26
C CYS A 127 -7.53 -5.65 12.11
N ILE A 128 -7.32 -4.40 11.72
CA ILE A 128 -6.30 -3.99 10.75
C ILE A 128 -5.35 -3.05 11.47
N GLU A 129 -4.10 -3.45 11.59
CA GLU A 129 -3.01 -2.59 12.03
C GLU A 129 -2.32 -1.99 10.81
N ASN A 130 -2.29 -0.67 10.74
CA ASN A 130 -1.81 0.09 9.60
C ASN A 130 -0.40 0.62 9.87
N LYS A 131 0.59 0.18 9.09
CA LYS A 131 1.98 0.62 9.19
C LYS A 131 2.52 1.07 7.82
N PRO A 132 2.10 2.25 7.33
CA PRO A 132 2.58 2.77 6.05
C PRO A 132 4.07 3.12 6.07
N TYR A 133 4.58 3.59 7.22
CA TYR A 133 5.93 4.15 7.33
C TYR A 133 6.72 3.70 8.56
N ALA A 134 6.02 3.31 9.63
CA ALA A 134 6.60 3.13 10.95
C ALA A 134 7.13 1.70 11.18
N ALA A 135 8.11 1.59 12.07
CA ALA A 135 8.53 0.32 12.62
C ALA A 135 7.49 -0.22 13.61
N ASP A 136 7.54 -1.53 13.84
CA ASP A 136 6.69 -2.20 14.82
C ASP A 136 6.85 -1.65 16.24
N GLN A 137 5.75 -1.66 16.99
CA GLN A 137 5.77 -1.41 18.43
C GLN A 137 5.86 -2.73 19.19
N PHE A 138 6.49 -2.69 20.37
CA PHE A 138 6.70 -3.87 21.23
C PHE A 138 5.38 -4.59 21.46
N GLU A 139 5.29 -5.90 21.24
CA GLU A 139 4.14 -6.78 21.52
C GLU A 139 2.79 -6.31 20.95
N GLN A 140 2.77 -5.42 19.95
CA GLN A 140 1.54 -4.79 19.49
C GLN A 140 0.56 -5.79 18.86
N LEU A 141 1.03 -6.57 17.89
CA LEU A 141 0.17 -7.58 17.25
C LEU A 141 -0.18 -8.73 18.19
N LYS A 142 0.72 -9.07 19.13
CA LYS A 142 0.42 -10.02 20.20
C LYS A 142 -0.76 -9.52 21.05
N ASP A 143 -0.72 -8.27 21.50
CA ASP A 143 -1.77 -7.67 22.32
C ASP A 143 -3.13 -7.65 21.61
N TYR A 144 -3.15 -7.38 20.30
CA TYR A 144 -4.38 -7.42 19.51
C TYR A 144 -4.92 -8.83 19.31
N ALA A 145 -4.06 -9.81 19.03
CA ALA A 145 -4.49 -11.19 18.92
C ALA A 145 -5.15 -11.68 20.23
N GLU A 146 -4.53 -11.37 21.38
CA GLU A 146 -5.07 -11.70 22.70
C GLU A 146 -6.37 -10.93 23.02
N GLU A 147 -6.47 -9.66 22.62
CA GLU A 147 -7.72 -8.89 22.73
C GLU A 147 -8.86 -9.57 21.94
N LEU A 148 -8.63 -9.93 20.68
CA LEU A 148 -9.61 -10.59 19.81
C LEU A 148 -10.04 -11.96 20.35
N GLU A 149 -9.09 -12.75 20.89
CA GLU A 149 -9.37 -14.00 21.59
C GLU A 149 -10.29 -13.76 22.81
N LYS A 150 -10.00 -12.73 23.62
CA LYS A 150 -10.77 -12.40 24.83
C LYS A 150 -12.14 -11.78 24.55
N ARG A 151 -12.35 -11.17 23.37
CA ARG A 151 -13.65 -10.69 22.91
C ARG A 151 -14.63 -11.83 22.59
N ARG A 152 -14.17 -13.09 22.53
CA ARG A 152 -14.98 -14.31 22.31
C ARG A 152 -15.81 -14.25 21.03
N HIS A 153 -15.22 -13.71 19.96
CA HIS A 153 -15.81 -13.77 18.63
C HIS A 153 -15.99 -15.21 18.16
N LYS A 154 -17.04 -15.47 17.38
CA LYS A 154 -17.23 -16.72 16.66
C LYS A 154 -16.07 -16.97 15.70
N ALA A 155 -15.65 -15.93 14.99
CA ALA A 155 -14.45 -15.91 14.18
C ALA A 155 -13.85 -14.50 14.18
N TRP A 156 -12.52 -14.43 14.08
CA TRP A 156 -11.81 -13.16 13.98
C TRP A 156 -10.60 -13.25 13.05
N HIS A 157 -10.11 -12.09 12.61
CA HIS A 157 -8.94 -11.96 11.76
C HIS A 157 -8.07 -10.76 12.17
N LEU A 158 -6.76 -10.92 12.08
CA LEU A 158 -5.78 -9.87 12.28
C LEU A 158 -5.06 -9.59 10.96
N VAL A 159 -5.11 -8.34 10.50
CA VAL A 159 -4.47 -7.88 9.29
C VAL A 159 -3.33 -6.96 9.68
N TYR A 160 -2.15 -7.23 9.14
CA TYR A 160 -1.01 -6.33 9.21
C TYR A 160 -0.80 -5.71 7.83
N LEU A 161 -0.99 -4.39 7.72
CA LEU A 161 -0.87 -3.65 6.48
C LEU A 161 0.41 -2.81 6.47
N ASN A 162 1.42 -3.23 5.71
CA ASN A 162 2.67 -2.49 5.51
C ASN A 162 3.25 -2.79 4.13
N GLU A 163 4.00 -1.86 3.52
CA GLU A 163 4.54 -2.13 2.17
C GLU A 163 5.71 -3.13 2.15
N ALA A 164 6.36 -3.39 3.28
CA ALA A 164 7.51 -4.29 3.29
C ALA A 164 7.10 -5.72 2.92
N ASN A 165 7.98 -6.42 2.19
CA ASN A 165 7.78 -7.84 1.89
C ASN A 165 7.90 -8.73 3.13
N GLU A 166 8.58 -8.25 4.16
CA GLU A 166 8.70 -8.92 5.44
C GLU A 166 7.47 -8.59 6.29
N GLY A 167 6.91 -9.62 6.92
CA GLY A 167 5.84 -9.46 7.90
C GLY A 167 6.30 -8.72 9.15
N PRO A 168 5.51 -8.70 10.22
CA PRO A 168 5.88 -8.03 11.45
C PRO A 168 7.13 -8.67 12.05
N SER A 169 7.96 -7.85 12.69
CA SER A 169 9.14 -8.29 13.42
C SER A 169 8.77 -9.06 14.69
N GLU A 170 9.72 -9.86 15.19
CA GLU A 170 9.59 -10.56 16.49
C GLU A 170 9.39 -9.60 17.68
N TYR A 171 9.69 -8.31 17.49
CA TYR A 171 9.41 -7.28 18.48
C TYR A 171 7.90 -7.06 18.67
N SER A 172 7.09 -7.25 17.62
CA SER A 172 5.63 -7.05 17.63
C SER A 172 4.84 -8.29 18.04
N ILE A 173 5.29 -9.46 17.58
CA ILE A 173 4.67 -10.75 17.85
C ILE A 173 5.72 -11.84 17.68
N ASP A 174 5.76 -12.79 18.62
CA ASP A 174 6.71 -13.89 18.52
C ASP A 174 6.39 -14.80 17.31
N THR A 175 7.44 -15.32 16.69
CA THR A 175 7.34 -16.17 15.48
C THR A 175 6.42 -17.37 15.70
N SER A 176 6.41 -17.98 16.89
CA SER A 176 5.59 -19.16 17.18
C SER A 176 4.10 -18.84 17.22
N LYS A 177 3.71 -17.71 17.83
CA LYS A 177 2.33 -17.21 17.88
C LYS A 177 1.89 -16.78 16.49
N LEU A 178 2.74 -16.07 15.73
CA LEU A 178 2.42 -15.67 14.37
C LEU A 178 2.14 -16.87 13.45
N GLU A 179 2.98 -17.91 13.51
CA GLU A 179 2.74 -19.17 12.76
C GLU A 179 1.49 -19.90 13.24
N ALA A 180 1.16 -19.85 14.53
CA ALA A 180 -0.10 -20.37 15.05
C ALA A 180 -1.31 -19.60 14.49
N LEU A 181 -1.22 -18.28 14.30
CA LEU A 181 -2.30 -17.49 13.68
C LEU A 181 -2.46 -17.80 12.19
N LYS A 182 -1.34 -17.93 11.46
CA LYS A 182 -1.35 -18.33 10.04
C LYS A 182 -1.97 -19.71 9.85
N SER A 183 -1.57 -20.70 10.65
CA SER A 183 -2.10 -22.07 10.53
C SER A 183 -3.61 -22.16 10.82
N LYS A 184 -4.13 -21.25 11.66
CA LYS A 184 -5.57 -21.10 11.93
C LYS A 184 -6.29 -20.19 10.94
N ARG A 185 -5.60 -19.65 9.93
CA ARG A 185 -6.14 -18.65 8.98
C ARG A 185 -6.76 -17.44 9.71
N GLN A 186 -6.08 -16.95 10.74
CA GLN A 186 -6.49 -15.78 11.55
C GLN A 186 -5.59 -14.56 11.32
N TYR A 187 -4.62 -14.66 10.42
CA TYR A 187 -3.67 -13.61 10.14
C TYR A 187 -3.48 -13.44 8.63
N SER A 188 -3.44 -12.20 8.16
CA SER A 188 -2.98 -11.85 6.81
C SER A 188 -2.00 -10.70 6.86
N HIS A 189 -0.96 -10.79 6.05
CA HIS A 189 -0.03 -9.71 5.76
C HIS A 189 -0.42 -9.12 4.40
N LEU A 190 -0.66 -7.82 4.36
CA LEU A 190 -0.96 -7.07 3.14
C LEU A 190 0.03 -5.95 2.93
N ARG A 191 0.37 -5.70 1.68
CA ARG A 191 1.02 -4.48 1.25
C ARG A 191 0.02 -3.46 0.74
N PHE A 192 0.41 -2.19 0.72
CA PHE A 192 -0.43 -1.16 0.13
C PHE A 192 -0.62 -1.44 -1.36
N SER A 193 0.40 -1.96 -2.03
CA SER A 193 0.31 -2.44 -3.40
C SER A 193 -0.73 -3.57 -3.60
N ASP A 194 -0.97 -4.41 -2.58
CA ASP A 194 -1.98 -5.47 -2.62
C ASP A 194 -3.43 -4.94 -2.49
N LEU A 195 -3.61 -3.66 -2.12
CA LEU A 195 -4.92 -2.99 -2.12
C LEU A 195 -5.37 -2.55 -3.51
N ILE A 196 -4.46 -2.43 -4.49
CA ILE A 196 -4.79 -1.91 -5.83
C ILE A 196 -5.84 -2.76 -6.55
N PRO A 197 -5.77 -4.11 -6.59
CA PRO A 197 -6.81 -4.93 -7.21
C PRO A 197 -8.19 -4.71 -6.58
N TRP A 198 -8.26 -4.62 -5.25
CA TRP A 198 -9.49 -4.29 -4.51
C TRP A 198 -10.04 -2.92 -4.90
N LEU A 199 -9.21 -1.88 -4.91
CA LEU A 199 -9.63 -0.52 -5.28
C LEU A 199 -10.13 -0.46 -6.72
N LYS A 200 -9.50 -1.19 -7.66
CA LYS A 200 -9.95 -1.29 -9.05
C LYS A 200 -11.28 -2.03 -9.18
N ALA A 201 -11.48 -3.11 -8.43
CA ALA A 201 -12.77 -3.79 -8.38
C ALA A 201 -13.86 -2.84 -7.84
N CYS A 202 -13.55 -2.06 -6.80
CA CYS A 202 -14.43 -1.02 -6.29
C CYS A 202 -14.77 0.02 -7.37
N GLN A 203 -13.81 0.45 -8.19
CA GLN A 203 -14.08 1.38 -9.30
C GLN A 203 -15.06 0.82 -10.33
N ILE A 204 -14.99 -0.48 -10.63
CA ILE A 204 -15.88 -1.13 -11.61
C ILE A 204 -17.33 -1.12 -11.09
N GLU A 205 -17.52 -1.41 -9.81
CA GLU A 205 -18.86 -1.46 -9.19
C GLU A 205 -19.37 -0.08 -8.73
N CYS A 206 -18.48 0.91 -8.56
CA CYS A 206 -18.84 2.21 -8.02
C CYS A 206 -19.70 3.02 -8.99
N GLN A 207 -20.89 3.39 -8.55
CA GLN A 207 -21.83 4.16 -9.37
C GLN A 207 -21.61 5.68 -9.27
N ASN A 208 -20.99 6.16 -8.19
CA ASN A 208 -20.80 7.58 -7.95
C ASN A 208 -19.46 8.07 -8.56
N HIS A 209 -19.54 9.05 -9.46
CA HIS A 209 -18.35 9.56 -10.16
C HIS A 209 -17.31 10.20 -9.22
N SER A 210 -17.73 10.93 -8.18
CA SER A 210 -16.82 11.58 -7.23
C SER A 210 -16.09 10.56 -6.36
N VAL A 211 -16.77 9.50 -5.92
CA VAL A 211 -16.14 8.38 -5.19
C VAL A 211 -15.19 7.62 -6.11
N ASN A 212 -15.59 7.38 -7.38
CA ASN A 212 -14.73 6.72 -8.36
C ASN A 212 -13.44 7.52 -8.63
N GLU A 213 -13.53 8.85 -8.77
CA GLU A 213 -12.36 9.72 -8.91
C GLU A 213 -11.49 9.69 -7.65
N PHE A 214 -12.08 9.69 -6.45
CA PHE A 214 -11.32 9.51 -5.21
C PHE A 214 -10.54 8.19 -5.20
N LEU A 215 -11.15 7.08 -5.63
CA LEU A 215 -10.48 5.78 -5.79
C LEU A 215 -9.34 5.86 -6.81
N THR A 216 -9.55 6.54 -7.95
CA THR A 216 -8.50 6.78 -8.97
C THR A 216 -7.29 7.48 -8.36
N GLN A 217 -7.53 8.54 -7.59
CA GLN A 217 -6.48 9.32 -6.95
C GLN A 217 -5.77 8.53 -5.83
N LEU A 218 -6.50 7.71 -5.07
CA LEU A 218 -5.93 6.80 -4.06
C LEU A 218 -5.02 5.75 -4.70
N ILE A 219 -5.44 5.13 -5.81
CA ILE A 219 -4.60 4.17 -6.54
C ILE A 219 -3.31 4.85 -7.02
N LYS A 220 -3.41 6.03 -7.64
CA LYS A 220 -2.23 6.80 -8.08
C LYS A 220 -1.32 7.15 -6.90
N PHE A 221 -1.89 7.54 -5.77
CA PHE A 221 -1.13 7.81 -4.55
C PHE A 221 -0.36 6.58 -4.09
N ILE A 222 -1.02 5.42 -4.00
CA ILE A 222 -0.38 4.16 -3.58
C ILE A 222 0.77 3.80 -4.53
N GLN A 223 0.54 3.87 -5.83
CA GLN A 223 1.54 3.57 -6.86
C GLN A 223 2.76 4.50 -6.76
N LYS A 224 2.52 5.81 -6.58
CA LYS A 224 3.59 6.81 -6.42
C LYS A 224 4.35 6.61 -5.11
N GLN A 225 3.64 6.46 -4.01
CA GLN A 225 4.21 6.48 -2.66
C GLN A 225 4.92 5.17 -2.29
N PHE A 226 4.30 4.03 -2.59
CA PHE A 226 4.76 2.73 -2.12
C PHE A 226 5.49 1.93 -3.21
N MET A 227 5.17 2.15 -4.49
CA MET A 227 5.79 1.44 -5.61
C MET A 227 6.82 2.28 -6.38
N GLY A 228 6.88 3.60 -6.13
CA GLY A 228 7.78 4.52 -6.85
C GLY A 228 7.39 4.79 -8.31
N ILE A 229 6.17 4.41 -8.71
CA ILE A 229 5.66 4.59 -10.08
C ILE A 229 5.17 6.03 -10.22
N LYS A 230 5.86 6.83 -11.05
CA LYS A 230 5.49 8.23 -11.30
C LYS A 230 4.59 8.38 -12.53
N ASP A 231 4.90 7.69 -13.62
CA ASP A 231 4.09 7.68 -14.83
C ASP A 231 4.11 6.31 -15.51
N MET A 232 3.01 5.57 -15.39
CA MET A 232 2.84 4.28 -16.05
C MET A 232 2.93 4.37 -17.58
N ASN A 233 2.62 5.52 -18.19
CA ASN A 233 2.69 5.67 -19.64
C ASN A 233 4.13 5.77 -20.14
N GLU A 234 4.99 6.47 -19.41
CA GLU A 234 6.42 6.54 -19.72
C GLU A 234 7.08 5.17 -19.52
N ASP A 235 6.86 4.52 -18.37
CA ASP A 235 7.44 3.20 -18.07
C ASP A 235 7.02 2.15 -19.11
N ASN A 236 5.73 2.11 -19.49
CA ASN A 236 5.25 1.22 -20.55
C ASN A 236 5.85 1.56 -21.92
N ALA A 237 5.96 2.86 -22.26
CA ALA A 237 6.57 3.26 -23.52
C ALA A 237 8.05 2.85 -23.62
N VAL A 238 8.79 2.95 -22.52
CA VAL A 238 10.18 2.47 -22.42
C VAL A 238 10.23 0.95 -22.57
N LEU A 239 9.37 0.21 -21.84
CA LEU A 239 9.30 -1.26 -21.93
C LEU A 239 9.00 -1.75 -23.35
N GLU A 240 8.10 -1.09 -24.08
CA GLU A 240 7.81 -1.44 -25.47
C GLU A 240 9.03 -1.22 -26.37
N ILE A 241 9.77 -0.11 -26.21
CA ILE A 241 11.01 0.13 -26.97
C ILE A 241 12.08 -0.92 -26.64
N MET A 242 12.21 -1.30 -25.37
CA MET A 242 13.15 -2.34 -24.95
C MET A 242 12.85 -3.69 -25.63
N LYS A 243 11.57 -4.01 -25.85
CA LYS A 243 11.11 -5.27 -26.45
C LYS A 243 11.08 -5.26 -27.98
N GLN A 244 11.18 -4.10 -28.63
CA GLN A 244 11.03 -3.96 -30.08
C GLN A 244 12.04 -4.76 -30.91
N SER A 245 13.23 -5.05 -30.36
CA SER A 245 14.23 -5.87 -31.04
C SER A 245 15.16 -6.60 -30.08
N GLU A 246 15.75 -7.71 -30.51
CA GLU A 246 16.79 -8.42 -29.74
C GLU A 246 17.98 -7.51 -29.41
N SER A 247 18.30 -6.57 -30.30
CA SER A 247 19.38 -5.60 -30.11
C SER A 247 19.07 -4.61 -28.97
N ASN A 248 17.83 -4.10 -28.91
CA ASN A 248 17.37 -3.23 -27.83
C ASN A 248 17.33 -3.99 -26.49
N LEU A 249 16.91 -5.26 -26.51
CA LEU A 249 16.91 -6.12 -25.32
C LEU A 249 18.33 -6.34 -24.77
N ASP A 250 19.28 -6.71 -25.62
CA ASP A 250 20.70 -6.90 -25.24
C ASP A 250 21.32 -5.59 -24.71
N ALA A 251 21.07 -4.46 -25.39
CA ALA A 251 21.52 -3.16 -24.92
C ALA A 251 20.93 -2.80 -23.55
N SER A 252 19.64 -3.07 -23.33
CA SER A 252 18.94 -2.84 -22.06
C SER A 252 19.52 -3.68 -20.92
N LEU A 253 19.79 -4.96 -21.17
CA LEU A 253 20.43 -5.85 -20.18
C LEU A 253 21.86 -5.40 -19.83
N LYS A 254 22.61 -4.92 -20.82
CA LYS A 254 23.95 -4.34 -20.62
C LYS A 254 23.89 -3.07 -19.76
N ILE A 255 22.92 -2.19 -20.00
CA ILE A 255 22.66 -1.02 -19.16
C ILE A 255 22.40 -1.49 -17.73
N TYR A 256 21.39 -2.35 -17.53
CA TYR A 256 20.96 -2.83 -16.21
C TYR A 256 22.13 -3.37 -15.37
N ARG A 257 22.98 -4.23 -15.98
CA ARG A 257 24.17 -4.80 -15.31
C ARG A 257 25.18 -3.74 -14.84
N ASN A 258 25.26 -2.59 -15.53
CA ASN A 258 26.18 -1.51 -15.20
C ASN A 258 25.55 -0.40 -14.34
N VAL A 259 24.22 -0.35 -14.19
CA VAL A 259 23.51 0.68 -13.39
C VAL A 259 23.99 0.70 -11.94
N GLN A 260 24.15 -0.47 -11.31
CA GLN A 260 24.59 -0.53 -9.90
C GLN A 260 26.00 0.05 -9.72
N LYS A 261 26.93 -0.31 -10.61
CA LYS A 261 28.29 0.23 -10.62
C LYS A 261 28.28 1.75 -10.81
N MET A 262 27.51 2.23 -11.80
CA MET A 262 27.33 3.66 -12.06
C MET A 262 26.76 4.40 -10.84
N ARG A 263 25.76 3.84 -10.16
CA ARG A 263 25.18 4.39 -8.94
C ARG A 263 26.23 4.58 -7.84
N ILE A 264 27.04 3.55 -7.58
CA ILE A 264 28.13 3.60 -6.58
C ILE A 264 29.11 4.72 -6.94
N GLU A 265 29.55 4.80 -8.19
CA GLU A 265 30.48 5.84 -8.65
C GLU A 265 29.90 7.24 -8.51
N LEU A 266 28.60 7.43 -8.80
CA LEU A 266 27.92 8.72 -8.66
C LEU A 266 27.77 9.12 -7.19
N ILE A 267 27.42 8.19 -6.30
CA ILE A 267 27.35 8.44 -4.86
C ILE A 267 28.73 8.83 -4.33
N GLN A 268 29.79 8.12 -4.74
CA GLN A 268 31.16 8.45 -4.34
C GLN A 268 31.57 9.85 -4.81
N LYS A 269 31.23 10.21 -6.07
CA LYS A 269 31.46 11.56 -6.60
C LYS A 269 30.69 12.64 -5.82
N LEU A 270 29.45 12.36 -5.42
CA LEU A 270 28.64 13.25 -4.59
C LEU A 270 29.26 13.45 -3.21
N LYS A 271 29.64 12.36 -2.51
CA LYS A 271 30.33 12.40 -1.23
C LYS A 271 31.61 13.24 -1.30
N ASN A 272 32.47 12.96 -2.28
CA ASN A 272 33.70 13.73 -2.48
C ASN A 272 33.43 15.23 -2.69
N ARG A 273 32.36 15.60 -3.43
CA ARG A 273 31.97 17.01 -3.60
C ARG A 273 31.48 17.66 -2.31
N PHE A 274 30.79 16.91 -1.45
CA PHE A 274 30.39 17.41 -0.13
C PHE A 274 31.60 17.57 0.79
N ASP A 275 32.52 16.60 0.81
CA ASP A 275 33.74 16.67 1.61
C ASP A 275 34.62 17.86 1.20
N ILE A 276 34.77 18.11 -0.09
CA ILE A 276 35.49 19.28 -0.64
C ILE A 276 34.80 20.60 -0.26
N LYS A 277 33.46 20.67 -0.25
CA LYS A 277 32.72 21.87 0.17
C LYS A 277 32.81 22.14 1.68
N VAL A 278 32.76 21.09 2.50
CA VAL A 278 32.89 21.20 3.97
C VAL A 278 34.32 21.62 4.36
N SER A 279 35.33 21.05 3.70
CA SER A 279 36.74 21.43 3.93
C SER A 279 37.10 22.80 3.32
N GLY A 280 36.40 23.26 2.29
CA GLY A 280 36.55 24.60 1.70
C GLY A 280 35.84 25.73 2.46
N GLN A 281 34.91 25.43 3.37
CA GLN A 281 34.17 26.43 4.17
C GLN A 281 34.62 26.56 5.63
N GLY A 282 35.64 25.81 6.07
CA GLY A 282 36.22 26.00 7.41
C GLY A 282 35.20 25.96 8.55
N VAL A 283 34.30 24.97 8.56
CA VAL A 283 33.37 24.78 9.69
C VAL A 283 33.94 23.71 10.62
N TYR A 284 34.62 24.15 11.68
CA TYR A 284 34.87 23.32 12.85
C TYR A 284 33.57 23.21 13.66
N VAL A 285 32.89 22.08 13.58
CA VAL A 285 31.88 21.72 14.58
C VAL A 285 32.62 21.02 15.72
N ARG A 286 32.77 21.70 16.86
CA ARG A 286 33.16 21.06 18.12
C ARG A 286 31.93 20.34 18.68
N PHE A 287 32.13 19.06 19.00
CA PHE A 287 31.19 18.20 19.72
C PHE A 287 30.74 18.82 21.05
#